data_AF-A0A2D8YWN5-F1
#
_entry.id   AF-A0A2D8YWN5-F1
#
_cell.length_a   1.000
_cell.length_b   1.000
_cell.length_c   1.000
_cell.angle_alpha   90.00
_cell.angle_beta   90.00
_cell.angle_gamma   90.00
#
_symmetry.space_group_name_H-M   'P 1'
#
loop_
_entity.id
_entity.type
_entity.pdbx_description
1 polymer ?
#
loop_
_entity_poly.entity_id
_entity_poly.type
_entity_poly.pdbx_seq_one_letter_code
_entity_poly.pdbx_strand_id
1 'polypeptide(L)'
;MQKSKDLPLQEDIRWLGRLLGETVRDQQGETVFNLIETIRRTSVQFHREDDLQAKQALEDILLSLDPTSAVQVIRAFSYFSHLANIAEDHHHIRRTRHHAIAGSKPRRGTIANALSRAAKAGHSAADLKAFFDAAQISPVLTAHPTEVRRRSMMRR
;
A
#
# COMPACT_ATOMS: atom_id res chain seq x y z
N MET A 1 -11.99 -24.14 0.79
CA MET A 1 -12.18 -22.68 0.87
C MET A 1 -10.81 -22.02 0.81
N GLN A 2 -10.40 -21.52 -0.37
CA GLN A 2 -9.09 -20.89 -0.55
C GLN A 2 -9.09 -19.58 0.25
N LYS A 3 -8.50 -19.55 1.45
CA LYS A 3 -8.25 -18.27 2.15
C LYS A 3 -7.53 -17.37 1.15
N SER A 4 -8.12 -16.20 0.86
CA SER A 4 -7.53 -15.24 -0.08
C SER A 4 -6.08 -15.01 0.33
N LYS A 5 -5.15 -15.06 -0.63
CA LYS A 5 -3.71 -14.83 -0.37
C LYS A 5 -3.45 -13.46 0.26
N ASP A 6 -4.43 -12.56 0.14
CA ASP A 6 -4.39 -11.20 0.62
C ASP A 6 -5.08 -11.04 1.99
N LEU A 7 -5.68 -12.10 2.55
CA LEU A 7 -6.28 -12.05 3.89
C LEU A 7 -5.27 -11.56 4.96
N PRO A 8 -4.01 -12.03 4.99
CA PRO A 8 -3.03 -11.50 5.93
C PRO A 8 -2.72 -10.01 5.72
N LEU A 9 -2.77 -9.51 4.48
CA LEU A 9 -2.61 -8.08 4.20
C LEU A 9 -3.80 -7.27 4.72
N GLN A 10 -5.02 -7.76 4.49
CA GLN A 10 -6.24 -7.13 4.98
C GLN A 10 -6.28 -7.08 6.51
N GLU A 11 -5.80 -8.12 7.19
CA GLU A 11 -5.66 -8.16 8.64
C GLU A 11 -4.65 -7.13 9.14
N ASP A 12 -3.47 -7.03 8.49
CA ASP A 12 -2.44 -6.04 8.81
C ASP A 12 -2.97 -4.60 8.63
N ILE A 13 -3.64 -4.30 7.51
CA ILE A 13 -4.25 -2.97 7.25
C ILE A 13 -5.33 -2.64 8.29
N ARG A 14 -6.19 -3.60 8.63
CA ARG A 14 -7.23 -3.40 9.65
C ARG A 14 -6.62 -3.15 11.03
N TRP A 15 -5.56 -3.87 11.38
CA TRP A 15 -4.87 -3.69 12.66
C TRP A 15 -4.21 -2.32 12.75
N LEU A 16 -3.44 -1.92 11.73
CA LEU A 16 -2.83 -0.59 11.66
C LEU A 16 -3.86 0.54 11.66
N GLY A 17 -4.99 0.36 10.97
CA GLY A 17 -6.09 1.32 10.98
C GLY A 17 -6.71 1.49 12.36
N ARG A 18 -6.90 0.41 13.13
CA ARG A 18 -7.37 0.49 14.52
C ARG A 18 -6.38 1.20 15.42
N LEU A 19 -5.09 0.86 15.32
CA LEU A 19 -4.03 1.50 16.11
C LEU A 19 -3.93 3.01 15.82
N LEU A 20 -4.06 3.40 14.55
CA LEU A 20 -4.13 4.80 14.17
C LEU A 20 -5.36 5.49 14.76
N GLY A 21 -6.53 4.83 14.71
CA GLY A 21 -7.77 5.35 15.30
C GLY A 21 -7.65 5.58 16.82
N GLU A 22 -7.08 4.62 17.55
CA GLU A 22 -6.76 4.75 18.97
C GLU A 22 -5.80 5.92 19.23
N THR A 23 -4.73 6.02 18.44
CA THR A 23 -3.76 7.13 18.56
C THR A 23 -4.40 8.50 18.30
N VAL A 24 -5.28 8.60 17.30
CA VAL A 24 -6.02 9.83 16.99
C VAL A 24 -6.94 10.20 18.15
N ARG A 25 -7.66 9.22 18.72
CA ARG A 25 -8.52 9.44 19.89
C ARG A 25 -7.71 9.96 21.07
N ASP A 26 -6.56 9.34 21.36
CA ASP A 26 -5.72 9.71 22.50
C ASP A 26 -5.09 11.10 22.33
N GLN A 27 -4.69 11.49 21.10
CA GLN A 27 -3.98 12.75 20.86
C GLN A 27 -4.87 13.93 20.48
N GLN A 28 -6.01 13.69 19.84
CA GLN A 28 -6.88 14.74 19.28
C GLN A 28 -8.30 14.71 19.87
N GLY A 29 -8.61 13.70 20.69
CA GLY A 29 -9.90 13.55 21.36
C GLY A 29 -10.96 12.85 20.53
N GLU A 30 -12.07 12.54 21.21
CA GLU A 30 -13.18 11.74 20.67
C GLU A 30 -13.90 12.44 19.52
N THR A 31 -14.03 13.77 19.55
CA THR A 31 -14.71 14.55 18.50
C THR A 31 -14.00 14.40 17.15
N VAL A 32 -12.67 14.53 17.12
CA VAL A 32 -11.88 14.40 15.88
C VAL A 32 -11.90 12.96 15.38
N PHE A 33 -11.77 11.99 16.28
CA PHE A 33 -11.89 10.57 15.95
C PHE A 33 -13.24 10.26 15.28
N ASN A 34 -14.35 10.71 15.86
CA ASN A 34 -15.70 10.47 15.34
C ASN A 34 -15.93 11.14 13.98
N LEU A 35 -15.38 12.33 13.76
CA LEU A 35 -15.43 12.99 12.47
C LEU A 35 -14.73 12.16 11.38
N ILE A 36 -13.50 11.72 11.65
CA ILE A 36 -12.72 10.88 10.70
C ILE A 36 -13.44 9.57 10.41
N GLU A 37 -13.97 8.91 11.45
CA GLU A 37 -14.68 7.64 11.31
C GLU A 37 -16.00 7.80 10.54
N THR A 38 -16.72 8.91 10.75
CA THR A 38 -17.92 9.25 9.98
C THR A 38 -17.57 9.41 8.50
N ILE A 39 -16.57 10.25 8.18
CA ILE A 39 -16.10 10.44 6.80
C ILE A 39 -15.72 9.10 6.15
N ARG A 40 -14.98 8.26 6.88
CA ARG A 40 -14.55 6.93 6.40
C ARG A 40 -15.74 6.02 6.10
N ARG A 41 -16.72 5.94 7.00
CA ARG A 41 -17.90 5.08 6.84
C ARG A 41 -18.76 5.53 5.66
N THR A 42 -19.06 6.82 5.58
CA THR A 42 -19.86 7.38 4.48
C THR A 42 -19.16 7.19 3.14
N SER A 43 -17.84 7.38 3.07
CA SER A 43 -17.06 7.13 1.85
C SER A 43 -17.11 5.66 1.42
N VAL A 44 -17.01 4.72 2.38
CA VAL A 44 -17.08 3.28 2.08
C VAL A 44 -18.47 2.86 1.63
N GLN A 45 -19.52 3.41 2.26
CA GLN A 45 -20.91 3.16 1.88
C GLN A 45 -21.17 3.62 0.45
N PHE A 46 -20.84 4.89 0.14
CA PHE A 46 -20.93 5.42 -1.22
C PHE A 46 -20.19 4.53 -2.24
N HIS A 47 -18.94 4.15 -1.95
CA HIS A 47 -18.14 3.37 -2.89
C HIS A 47 -18.64 1.93 -3.11
N ARG A 48 -19.25 1.31 -2.09
CA ARG A 48 -19.71 -0.09 -2.17
C ARG A 48 -21.11 -0.23 -2.73
N GLU A 49 -21.98 0.73 -2.44
CA GLU A 49 -23.42 0.63 -2.70
C GLU A 49 -23.90 1.61 -3.77
N ASP A 50 -22.99 2.44 -4.31
CA ASP A 50 -23.30 3.53 -5.26
C ASP A 50 -24.38 4.48 -4.71
N ASP A 51 -24.34 4.67 -3.39
CA ASP A 51 -25.36 5.40 -2.63
C ASP A 51 -25.17 6.93 -2.79
N LEU A 52 -26.02 7.52 -3.62
CA LEU A 52 -26.02 8.96 -3.88
C LEU A 52 -26.37 9.80 -2.63
N GLN A 53 -27.12 9.26 -1.66
CA GLN A 53 -27.40 9.95 -0.41
C GLN A 53 -26.14 9.98 0.47
N ALA A 54 -25.40 8.88 0.52
CA ALA A 54 -24.09 8.84 1.19
C ALA A 54 -23.11 9.82 0.53
N LYS A 55 -23.12 9.94 -0.80
CA LYS A 55 -22.34 10.96 -1.51
C LYS A 55 -22.69 12.38 -1.06
N GLN A 56 -23.98 12.74 -1.05
CA GLN A 56 -24.42 14.08 -0.63
C GLN A 56 -24.02 14.36 0.83
N ALA A 57 -24.25 13.40 1.73
CA ALA A 57 -23.86 13.52 3.13
C ALA A 57 -22.35 13.71 3.31
N LEU A 58 -21.54 13.01 2.50
CA LEU A 58 -20.09 13.20 2.51
C LEU A 58 -19.71 14.62 2.04
N GLU A 59 -20.32 15.12 0.96
CA GLU A 59 -20.09 16.47 0.46
C GLU A 59 -20.44 17.53 1.51
N ASP A 60 -21.59 17.40 2.18
CA ASP A 60 -22.04 18.32 3.22
C ASP A 60 -21.07 18.34 4.43
N ILE A 61 -20.58 17.16 4.85
CA ILE A 61 -19.57 17.06 5.91
C ILE A 61 -18.29 17.79 5.49
N LEU A 62 -17.80 17.55 4.27
CA LEU A 62 -16.55 18.14 3.80
C LEU A 62 -16.64 19.66 3.63
N LEU A 63 -17.78 20.18 3.16
CA LEU A 63 -18.03 21.61 2.98
C LEU A 63 -18.20 22.37 4.31
N SER A 64 -18.56 21.67 5.39
CA SER A 64 -18.74 22.27 6.73
C SER A 64 -17.47 22.27 7.59
N LEU A 65 -16.37 21.67 7.11
CA LEU A 65 -15.12 21.63 7.87
C LEU A 65 -14.47 23.01 7.99
N ASP A 66 -14.17 23.41 9.22
CA ASP A 66 -13.25 24.51 9.46
C ASP A 66 -11.80 24.12 9.07
N PRO A 67 -10.90 25.10 8.82
CA PRO A 67 -9.54 24.81 8.40
C PRO A 67 -8.74 23.91 9.35
N THR A 68 -8.98 23.99 10.65
CA THR A 68 -8.27 23.19 11.67
C THR A 68 -8.70 21.72 11.56
N SER A 69 -10.01 21.49 11.52
CA SER A 69 -10.59 20.15 11.37
C SER A 69 -10.20 19.52 10.02
N ALA A 70 -10.21 20.32 8.94
CA ALA A 70 -9.77 19.86 7.63
C ALA A 70 -8.31 19.35 7.64
N VAL A 71 -7.39 20.08 8.28
CA VAL A 71 -5.98 19.64 8.41
C VAL A 71 -5.86 18.34 9.21
N GLN A 72 -6.63 18.17 10.28
CA GLN A 72 -6.63 16.93 11.08
C GLN A 72 -7.13 15.73 10.26
N VAL A 73 -8.23 15.90 9.53
CA VAL A 73 -8.80 14.89 8.65
C VAL A 73 -7.80 14.49 7.56
N ILE A 74 -7.22 15.46 6.84
CA ILE A 74 -6.22 15.22 5.78
C ILE A 74 -5.02 14.45 6.32
N ARG A 75 -4.50 14.83 7.50
CA ARG A 75 -3.38 14.13 8.14
C ARG A 75 -3.72 12.69 8.49
N ALA A 76 -4.89 12.45 9.08
CA ALA A 76 -5.31 11.10 9.45
C ALA A 76 -5.41 10.18 8.22
N PHE A 77 -6.04 10.63 7.14
CA PHE A 77 -6.12 9.84 5.90
C PHE A 77 -4.75 9.68 5.21
N SER A 78 -3.88 10.69 5.30
CA SER A 78 -2.50 10.58 4.80
C SER A 78 -1.71 9.51 5.55
N TYR A 79 -1.81 9.48 6.89
CA TYR A 79 -1.18 8.44 7.70
C TYR A 79 -1.77 7.06 7.42
N PHE A 80 -3.09 6.95 7.27
CA PHE A 80 -3.72 5.70 6.88
C PHE A 80 -3.18 5.18 5.55
N SER A 81 -3.07 6.04 4.53
CA SER A 81 -2.49 5.68 3.23
C SER A 81 -1.03 5.22 3.35
N HIS A 82 -0.21 5.92 4.14
CA HIS A 82 1.17 5.50 4.39
C HIS A 82 1.27 4.15 5.09
N LEU A 83 0.44 3.90 6.10
CA LEU A 83 0.39 2.61 6.81
C LEU A 83 -0.07 1.48 5.90
N ALA A 84 -1.04 1.72 5.01
CA ALA A 84 -1.47 0.73 4.02
C ALA A 84 -0.34 0.35 3.07
N ASN A 85 0.42 1.32 2.57
CA ASN A 85 1.58 1.06 1.69
C ASN A 85 2.66 0.25 2.43
N ILE A 86 2.95 0.57 3.69
CA ILE A 86 3.90 -0.20 4.51
C ILE A 86 3.44 -1.64 4.72
N ALA A 87 2.14 -1.84 4.97
CA ALA A 87 1.56 -3.18 5.13
C ALA A 87 1.69 -4.00 3.84
N GLU A 88 1.44 -3.38 2.69
CA GLU A 88 1.60 -3.99 1.37
C GLU A 88 3.05 -4.40 1.10
N ASP A 89 4.01 -3.50 1.31
CA ASP A 89 5.44 -3.78 1.17
C ASP A 89 5.88 -4.93 2.07
N HIS A 90 5.47 -4.91 3.34
CA HIS A 90 5.79 -5.96 4.30
C HIS A 90 5.16 -7.30 3.89
N HIS A 91 3.92 -7.28 3.39
CA HIS A 91 3.25 -8.47 2.87
C HIS A 91 3.99 -9.06 1.65
N HIS A 92 4.48 -8.22 0.73
CA HIS A 92 5.30 -8.66 -0.40
C HIS A 92 6.61 -9.33 0.06
N ILE A 93 7.31 -8.74 1.03
CA ILE A 93 8.52 -9.31 1.62
C ILE A 93 8.21 -10.66 2.29
N ARG A 94 7.17 -10.72 3.14
CA ARG A 94 6.73 -11.93 3.84
C ARG A 94 6.44 -13.06 2.87
N ARG A 95 5.73 -12.79 1.78
CA ARG A 95 5.43 -13.77 0.73
C ARG A 95 6.69 -14.26 0.01
N THR A 96 7.59 -13.34 -0.33
CA THR A 96 8.85 -13.70 -1.00
C THR A 96 9.69 -14.62 -0.13
N ARG A 97 9.84 -14.29 1.16
CA ARG A 97 10.56 -15.12 2.14
C ARG A 97 9.92 -16.49 2.34
N HIS A 98 8.60 -16.55 2.49
CA HIS A 98 7.89 -17.83 2.63
C HIS A 98 8.15 -18.77 1.44
N HIS A 99 8.13 -18.25 0.22
CA HIS A 99 8.42 -19.06 -0.97
C HIS A 99 9.87 -19.52 -1.05
N ALA A 100 10.82 -18.69 -0.62
CA ALA A 100 12.23 -19.05 -0.57
C ALA A 100 12.48 -20.18 0.44
N ILE A 101 11.92 -20.07 1.66
CA ILE A 101 12.04 -21.09 2.72
C ILE A 101 11.37 -22.40 2.30
N ALA A 102 10.18 -22.33 1.70
CA ALA A 102 9.43 -23.51 1.27
C ALA A 102 10.01 -24.19 0.01
N GLY A 103 11.13 -23.72 -0.55
CA GLY A 103 11.70 -24.27 -1.78
C GLY A 103 10.74 -24.24 -2.96
N SER A 104 9.82 -23.26 -3.00
CA SER A 104 8.79 -23.19 -4.03
C SER A 104 9.42 -23.07 -5.43
N LYS A 105 8.75 -23.64 -6.44
CA LYS A 105 9.18 -23.48 -7.85
C LYS A 105 9.37 -21.99 -8.20
N PRO A 106 10.35 -21.66 -9.06
CA PRO A 106 10.57 -20.27 -9.49
C PRO A 106 9.28 -19.64 -10.04
N ARG A 107 8.98 -18.42 -9.59
CA ARG A 107 7.74 -17.70 -9.94
C ARG A 107 8.03 -16.59 -10.94
N ARG A 108 7.01 -16.20 -11.73
CA ARG A 108 7.08 -15.00 -12.58
C ARG A 108 7.54 -13.79 -11.76
N GLY A 109 8.52 -13.06 -12.28
CA GLY A 109 9.16 -11.93 -11.59
C GLY A 109 10.45 -12.27 -10.85
N THR A 110 10.81 -13.56 -10.67
CA THR A 110 12.10 -13.93 -10.08
C THR A 110 13.18 -14.18 -11.14
N ILE A 111 14.45 -13.92 -10.80
CA ILE A 111 15.61 -14.21 -11.65
C ILE A 111 15.65 -15.70 -12.01
N ALA A 112 15.44 -16.59 -11.03
CA ALA A 112 15.43 -18.03 -11.26
C ALA A 112 14.39 -18.47 -12.32
N ASN A 113 13.21 -17.84 -12.35
CA ASN A 113 12.21 -18.13 -13.36
C ASN A 113 12.60 -17.56 -14.73
N ALA A 114 13.25 -16.39 -14.76
CA ALA A 114 13.77 -15.81 -16.00
C ALA A 114 14.86 -16.71 -16.62
N LEU A 115 15.82 -17.17 -15.82
CA LEU A 115 16.87 -18.10 -16.26
C LEU A 115 16.29 -19.44 -16.73
N SER A 116 15.33 -20.01 -16.00
CA SER A 116 14.65 -21.24 -16.41
C SER A 116 13.93 -21.10 -17.75
N ARG A 117 13.29 -19.95 -17.99
CA ARG A 117 12.64 -19.66 -19.28
C ARG A 117 13.66 -19.50 -20.41
N ALA A 118 14.78 -18.83 -20.16
CA ALA A 118 15.83 -18.67 -21.15
C ALA A 118 16.44 -20.02 -21.55
N ALA A 119 16.74 -20.88 -20.57
CA ALA A 119 17.21 -22.24 -20.83
C ALA A 119 16.20 -23.07 -21.65
N LYS A 120 14.90 -22.98 -21.32
CA LYS A 120 13.83 -23.65 -22.09
C LYS A 120 13.68 -23.12 -23.52
N ALA A 121 14.08 -21.87 -23.77
CA ALA A 121 14.11 -21.28 -25.10
C ALA A 121 15.39 -21.63 -25.89
N GLY A 122 16.29 -22.44 -25.32
CA GLY A 122 17.51 -22.90 -25.98
C GLY A 122 18.75 -22.03 -25.73
N HIS A 123 18.69 -21.02 -24.86
CA HIS A 123 19.85 -20.22 -24.53
C HIS A 123 20.80 -20.99 -23.60
N SER A 124 22.07 -21.07 -24.01
CA SER A 124 23.12 -21.71 -23.23
C SER A 124 23.60 -20.81 -22.08
N ALA A 125 24.35 -21.40 -21.14
CA ALA A 125 25.00 -20.63 -20.07
C ALA A 125 26.01 -19.60 -20.63
N ALA A 126 26.67 -19.91 -21.76
CA ALA A 126 27.58 -18.99 -22.43
C ALA A 126 26.84 -17.78 -23.02
N ASP A 127 25.68 -18.00 -23.65
CA ASP A 127 24.84 -16.92 -24.20
C ASP A 127 24.35 -15.99 -23.09
N LEU A 128 23.91 -16.56 -21.97
CA LEU A 128 23.46 -15.79 -20.81
C LEU A 128 24.62 -14.99 -20.19
N LYS A 129 25.81 -15.58 -20.09
CA LYS A 129 26.99 -14.88 -19.62
C LYS A 129 27.34 -13.70 -20.52
N ALA A 130 27.41 -13.91 -21.83
CA ALA A 130 27.69 -12.85 -22.79
C ALA A 130 26.65 -11.72 -22.73
N PHE A 131 25.36 -12.06 -22.54
CA PHE A 131 24.32 -11.06 -22.30
C PHE A 131 24.58 -10.23 -21.04
N PHE A 132 24.86 -10.88 -19.90
CA PHE A 132 25.10 -10.17 -18.65
C PHE A 132 26.42 -9.37 -18.65
N ASP A 133 27.42 -9.78 -19.43
CA ASP A 133 28.68 -9.05 -19.59
C ASP A 133 28.47 -7.68 -20.27
N ALA A 134 27.42 -7.51 -21.08
CA ALA A 134 27.08 -6.25 -21.77
C ALA A 134 25.80 -5.58 -21.24
N ALA A 135 25.04 -6.21 -20.35
CA ALA A 135 23.75 -5.70 -19.88
C ALA A 135 23.93 -4.47 -18.99
N GLN A 136 23.26 -3.36 -19.35
CA GLN A 136 23.25 -2.14 -18.55
C GLN A 136 21.82 -1.78 -18.14
N ILE A 137 21.63 -1.52 -16.84
CA ILE A 137 20.38 -0.99 -16.29
C ILE A 137 20.71 0.39 -15.71
N SER A 138 20.12 1.45 -16.27
CA SER A 138 20.29 2.82 -15.80
C SER A 138 18.93 3.40 -15.39
N PRO A 139 18.51 3.21 -14.12
CA PRO A 139 17.26 3.79 -13.64
C PRO A 139 17.37 5.32 -13.65
N VAL A 140 16.48 5.99 -14.37
CA VAL A 140 16.37 7.46 -14.34
C VAL A 140 15.33 7.83 -13.29
N LEU A 141 15.79 8.39 -12.18
CA LEU A 141 14.91 8.91 -11.14
C LEU A 141 14.32 10.23 -11.60
N THR A 142 13.01 10.28 -11.74
CA THR A 142 12.27 11.49 -12.03
C THR A 142 11.60 12.00 -10.75
N ALA A 143 11.30 13.30 -10.73
CA ALA A 143 10.51 13.86 -9.63
C ALA A 143 9.11 13.24 -9.65
N HIS A 144 8.59 12.84 -8.48
CA HIS A 144 7.20 12.45 -8.37
C HIS A 144 6.33 13.73 -8.49
N PRO A 145 5.36 13.79 -9.42
CA PRO A 145 4.67 15.03 -9.76
C PRO A 145 3.81 15.61 -8.61
N THR A 146 3.46 14.79 -7.61
CA THR A 146 2.49 15.16 -6.58
C THR A 146 2.88 14.79 -5.15
N GLU A 147 4.02 14.11 -4.92
CA GLU A 147 4.36 13.57 -3.60
C GLU A 147 5.71 14.10 -3.12
N VAL A 148 5.69 15.17 -2.32
CA VAL A 148 6.89 15.69 -1.65
C VAL A 148 7.12 14.89 -0.37
N ARG A 149 7.66 13.67 -0.48
CA ARG A 149 8.16 12.94 0.69
C ARG A 149 9.39 13.64 1.26
N ARG A 150 9.26 14.31 2.39
CA ARG A 150 10.42 14.87 3.11
C ARG A 150 11.35 13.72 3.54
N ARG A 151 12.65 13.89 3.29
CA ARG A 151 13.72 12.91 3.62
C ARG A 151 13.68 12.45 5.08
N SER A 152 13.19 13.29 6.00
CA SER A 152 13.01 12.99 7.42
C SER A 152 11.94 11.94 7.73
N MET A 153 10.91 11.81 6.89
CA MET A 153 9.86 10.79 7.04
C MET A 153 10.29 9.42 6.53
N MET A 154 11.30 9.35 5.65
CA MET A 154 11.79 8.10 5.07
C MET A 154 12.78 7.35 5.97
N ARG A 155 13.30 8.01 7.01
CA ARG A 155 14.34 7.48 7.93
C ARG A 155 13.81 7.11 9.33
N ARG A 156 12.52 7.34 9.59
CA ARG A 156 11.83 6.91 10.81
C ARG A 156 11.04 5.66 10.51
#